data_AF-A0A432AX50-F1
#
_entry.id   AF-A0A432AX50-F1
#
_cell.length_a   1.000
_cell.length_b   1.000
_cell.length_c   1.000
_cell.angle_alpha   90.00
_cell.angle_beta   90.00
_cell.angle_gamma   90.00
#
_symmetry.space_group_name_H-M   'P 1'
#
loop_
_entity.id
_entity.type
_entity.pdbx_description
1 polymer ?
#
loop_
_entity_poly.entity_id
_entity_poly.type
_entity_poly.pdbx_seq_one_letter_code
_entity_poly.pdbx_strand_id
1 'polypeptide(L)' 'MTKNNEDSVERSPEQIEEQIRLAAYFRWIERGCPAGEGVEDWLEAEAGLASQSEELEGA' A
#
# COMPACT_ATOMS: atom_id res chain seq x y z
N MET A 1 -11.28 15.31 -24.07
CA MET A 1 -10.92 14.05 -23.39
C MET A 1 -11.45 14.13 -21.96
N THR A 2 -12.70 13.70 -21.74
CA THR A 2 -13.32 13.69 -20.42
C THR A 2 -12.90 12.44 -19.65
N LYS A 3 -12.23 12.63 -18.52
CA LYS A 3 -12.29 11.70 -17.38
C LYS A 3 -12.29 12.54 -16.10
N ASN A 4 -13.44 13.15 -15.86
CA ASN A 4 -13.82 13.61 -14.53
C ASN A 4 -14.18 12.34 -13.75
N ASN A 5 -13.40 12.02 -12.72
CA ASN A 5 -13.83 11.08 -11.68
C ASN A 5 -13.17 11.53 -10.38
N GLU A 6 -13.68 12.66 -9.88
CA GLU A 6 -13.59 13.05 -8.48
C GLU A 6 -14.23 11.93 -7.63
N ASP A 7 -13.53 11.57 -6.55
CA ASP A 7 -14.13 11.26 -5.25
C ASP A 7 -15.09 10.06 -5.10
N SER A 8 -14.68 8.90 -5.58
CA SER A 8 -15.12 7.62 -5.01
C SER A 8 -13.94 6.66 -5.05
N VAL A 9 -13.15 6.66 -3.97
CA VAL A 9 -11.89 5.91 -3.84
C VAL A 9 -12.17 4.41 -3.64
N GLU A 10 -12.93 3.81 -4.55
CA GLU A 10 -13.01 2.36 -4.69
C GLU A 10 -11.79 1.96 -5.51
N ARG A 11 -10.61 1.90 -4.86
CA ARG A 11 -9.42 1.35 -5.51
C ARG A 11 -9.77 -0.07 -5.96
N SER A 12 -9.54 -0.40 -7.23
CA SER A 12 -9.75 -1.77 -7.71
C SER A 12 -8.83 -2.71 -6.91
N PRO A 13 -9.21 -3.99 -6.73
CA PRO A 13 -8.36 -4.96 -6.07
C PRO A 13 -6.95 -5.02 -6.69
N GLU A 14 -6.82 -4.82 -8.00
CA GLU A 14 -5.52 -4.78 -8.68
C GLU A 14 -4.69 -3.56 -8.26
N GLN A 15 -5.34 -2.40 -8.07
CA GLN A 15 -4.67 -1.17 -7.62
C GLN A 15 -4.26 -1.25 -6.15
N ILE A 16 -5.05 -1.93 -5.31
CA ILE A 16 -4.73 -2.22 -3.92
C ILE A 16 -3.50 -3.12 -3.86
N GLU A 17 -3.51 -4.22 -4.60
CA GLU A 17 -2.38 -5.15 -4.67
C GLU A 17 -1.10 -4.47 -5.20
N GLU A 18 -1.21 -3.64 -6.24
CA GLU A 18 -0.06 -2.90 -6.79
C GLU A 18 0.58 -2.00 -5.73
N GLN A 19 -0.22 -1.30 -4.93
CA GLN A 19 0.29 -0.44 -3.85
C GLN A 19 0.95 -1.26 -2.75
N ILE A 20 0.35 -2.37 -2.33
CA ILE A 20 0.93 -3.27 -1.34
C ILE A 20 2.26 -3.81 -1.85
N ARG A 21 2.31 -4.26 -3.11
CA ARG A 21 3.51 -4.81 -3.73
C ARG A 21 4.64 -3.78 -3.76
N LEU A 22 4.36 -2.55 -4.21
CA LEU A 22 5.35 -1.48 -4.24
C LEU A 22 5.82 -1.11 -2.84
N ALA A 23 4.91 -0.96 -1.88
CA ALA A 23 5.23 -0.61 -0.51
C ALA A 23 6.06 -1.70 0.19
N ALA A 24 5.74 -2.97 -0.04
CA ALA A 24 6.51 -4.12 0.46
C ALA A 24 7.90 -4.17 -0.19
N TYR A 25 7.98 -3.94 -1.50
CA TYR A 25 9.24 -3.92 -2.24
C TYR A 25 10.17 -2.82 -1.73
N PHE A 26 9.68 -1.59 -1.56
CA PHE A 26 10.51 -0.49 -1.05
C PHE A 26 10.99 -0.77 0.38
N ARG A 27 10.12 -1.26 1.28
CA ARG A 27 10.52 -1.70 2.63
C ARG A 27 11.63 -2.75 2.58
N TRP A 28 11.46 -3.77 1.75
CA TRP A 28 12.46 -4.83 1.59
C TRP A 28 13.81 -4.29 1.10
N ILE A 29 13.79 -3.36 0.12
CA ILE A 29 15.00 -2.67 -0.36
C ILE A 29 15.65 -1.85 0.76
N GLU A 30 14.88 -1.07 1.53
CA GLU A 30 15.37 -0.23 2.64
C GLU A 30 16.02 -1.06 3.75
N ARG A 31 15.54 -2.28 3.98
CA ARG A 31 16.12 -3.25 4.92
C ARG A 31 17.39 -3.93 4.40
N GLY A 32 17.79 -3.67 3.16
CA GLY A 32 18.97 -4.29 2.55
C GLY A 32 18.70 -5.65 1.91
N CYS A 33 17.47 -5.91 1.50
CA CYS A 33 17.06 -7.11 0.78
C CYS A 33 17.33 -8.43 1.54
N PRO A 34 16.92 -8.58 2.81
CA PRO A 34 17.11 -9.83 3.55
C PRO A 34 16.40 -11.00 2.85
N ALA A 35 17.06 -12.16 2.81
CA ALA A 35 16.48 -13.36 2.24
C ALA A 35 15.44 -13.95 3.19
N GLY A 36 14.19 -14.09 2.72
CA GLY A 36 13.12 -14.78 3.44
C GLY A 36 12.12 -13.90 4.18
N GLU A 37 12.33 -12.58 4.26
CA GLU A 37 11.45 -11.66 5.02
C GLU A 37 10.47 -10.84 4.15
N GLY A 38 10.32 -11.20 2.87
CA GLY A 38 9.46 -10.43 1.96
C GLY A 38 7.95 -10.55 2.26
N VAL A 39 7.54 -11.57 3.02
CA VAL A 39 6.13 -11.75 3.42
C VAL A 39 5.79 -10.81 4.56
N GLU A 40 6.70 -10.60 5.49
CA GLU A 40 6.57 -9.66 6.60
C GLU A 40 6.45 -8.22 6.09
N ASP A 41 7.28 -7.85 5.11
CA ASP A 41 7.20 -6.54 4.44
C ASP A 41 5.87 -6.36 3.68
N TRP A 42 5.32 -7.46 3.13
CA TRP A 42 4.01 -7.47 2.49
C TRP A 42 2.87 -7.28 3.48
N LEU A 43 2.85 -8.04 4.58
CA LEU A 43 1.83 -7.93 5.62
C LEU A 43 1.81 -6.54 6.25
N GLU A 44 2.98 -5.92 6.46
CA GLU A 44 3.07 -4.57 7.00
C GLU A 44 2.56 -3.52 5.99
N ALA A 45 2.83 -3.71 4.70
CA ALA A 45 2.27 -2.89 3.63
C ALA A 45 0.73 -3.00 3.54
N GLU A 46 0.18 -4.22 3.67
CA GLU A 46 -1.27 -4.44 3.74
C GLU A 46 -1.90 -3.74 4.94
N ALA A 47 -1.32 -3.90 6.13
CA ALA A 47 -1.82 -3.29 7.36
C ALA A 47 -1.79 -1.75 7.28
N GLY A 48 -0.73 -1.18 6.70
CA GLY A 48 -0.63 0.26 6.48
C GLY A 48 -1.62 0.78 5.45
N LEU A 49 -1.96 0.01 4.41
CA LEU A 49 -2.97 0.40 3.43
C LEU A 49 -4.39 0.34 4.00
N ALA A 50 -4.66 -0.63 4.88
CA ALA A 50 -5.92 -0.75 5.62
C ALA A 50 -6.08 0.37 6.66
N SER A 51 -5.01 0.72 7.38
CA SER A 51 -5.04 1.79 8.40
C SER A 51 -5.04 3.21 7.80
N GLN A 52 -4.46 3.42 6.61
CA GLN A 52 -4.53 4.73 5.92
C GLN A 52 -5.95 5.16 5.54
N SER A 53 -6.94 4.28 5.65
CA SER A 53 -8.36 4.65 5.56
C SER A 53 -8.88 5.39 6.82
N GLU A 54 -8.11 5.46 7.90
CA GLU A 54 -8.54 5.97 9.21
C GLU A 54 -7.49 6.87 9.90
N GLU A 55 -6.60 7.53 9.14
CA GLU A 55 -5.59 8.44 9.72
C GLU A 55 -5.47 9.77 8.96
N LEU A 56 -6.54 10.58 9.02
CA LEU A 56 -6.46 12.03 8.85
C LEU A 56 -7.35 12.79 9.85
N GLU A 57 -7.63 12.18 11.01
CA GLU A 57 -8.24 12.85 12.17
C GLU A 57 -7.49 12.49 13.46
N GLY A 58 -6.53 13.37 13.84
CA GLY A 58 -5.88 13.38 15.15
C GLY A 58 -4.35 13.24 15.07
N ALA A 59 -3.53 14.16 15.56
CA ALA A 59 -3.75 15.36 16.36
C ALA A 59 -2.52 16.28 16.23
#